data_AF-A0A2U3RSU2-F1
#
_entry.id   AF-A0A2U3RSU2-F1
#
_cell.length_a   1.000
_cell.length_b   1.000
_cell.length_c   1.000
_cell.angle_alpha   90.00
_cell.angle_beta   90.00
_cell.angle_gamma   90.00
#
_symmetry.space_group_name_H-M   'P 1'
#
loop_
_entity.id
_entity.type
_entity.pdbx_description
1 polymer ?
#
loop_
_entity_poly.entity_id
_entity_poly.type
_entity_poly.pdbx_seq_one_letter_code
_entity_poly.pdbx_strand_id
1 'polypeptide(L)'
;MKISDTSDSIQILPNSNNLAELTNLVHNCIFNHKGYNILFLLGWDNSTYRGIQDKIVQLRNTETEAIRLIRTQDDLPICLEYYCIEQGKRNVLYTQVNFAFNTLRLILEKHYDLSIWCQRYKSNLTIVYNTHNENLQKQLDDFFTQQCMNHNESSKCIHHNESSISVLDIDQFRDFIGDILLIDDPER
;
A
#
# COMPACT_ATOMS: atom_id res chain seq x y z
N MET A 1 -29.51 31.27 -32.42
CA MET A 1 -28.77 30.02 -32.11
C MET A 1 -27.33 30.22 -32.51
N LYS A 2 -26.45 30.44 -31.53
CA LYS A 2 -24.99 30.34 -31.65
C LYS A 2 -24.52 29.78 -30.31
N ILE A 3 -24.18 28.50 -30.34
CA ILE A 3 -23.65 27.76 -29.20
C ILE A 3 -22.19 28.19 -29.10
N SER A 4 -21.84 28.88 -28.01
CA SER A 4 -20.45 29.21 -27.70
C SER A 4 -19.84 27.98 -27.04
N ASP A 5 -18.86 27.37 -27.71
CA ASP A 5 -17.98 26.35 -27.16
C ASP A 5 -17.18 26.95 -25.99
N THR A 6 -17.69 26.79 -24.77
CA THR A 6 -16.85 26.81 -23.58
C THR A 6 -16.20 25.44 -23.48
N SER A 7 -14.98 25.35 -24.01
CA SER A 7 -14.07 24.26 -23.72
C SER A 7 -13.74 24.32 -22.24
N ASP A 8 -14.51 23.56 -21.45
CA ASP A 8 -14.30 23.36 -20.03
C ASP A 8 -12.92 22.75 -19.82
N SER A 9 -11.98 23.63 -19.50
CA SER A 9 -10.66 23.26 -19.03
C SER A 9 -10.87 22.49 -17.72
N ILE A 10 -10.58 21.19 -17.73
CA ILE A 10 -10.58 20.33 -16.55
C ILE A 10 -9.61 20.96 -15.54
N GLN A 11 -10.16 21.68 -14.57
CA GLN A 11 -9.41 22.16 -13.42
C GLN A 11 -9.12 20.94 -12.54
N ILE A 12 -7.91 20.40 -12.65
CA ILE A 12 -7.35 19.51 -11.63
C ILE A 12 -7.17 20.37 -10.38
N LEU A 13 -8.14 20.31 -9.46
CA LEU A 13 -8.10 21.03 -8.19
C LEU A 13 -6.91 20.52 -7.34
N PRO A 14 -6.24 21.40 -6.55
CA PRO A 14 -5.00 21.04 -5.88
C PRO A 14 -5.26 20.19 -4.63
N ASN A 15 -4.75 18.96 -4.69
CA ASN A 15 -4.68 17.89 -3.67
C ASN A 15 -3.82 18.23 -2.42
N SER A 16 -3.74 19.49 -1.95
CA SER A 16 -2.80 19.83 -0.87
C SER A 16 -3.19 19.24 0.50
N ASN A 17 -4.48 19.00 0.77
CA ASN A 17 -4.94 18.33 2.00
C ASN A 17 -4.81 16.80 1.95
N ASN A 18 -4.64 16.21 0.77
CA ASN A 18 -4.63 14.76 0.58
C ASN A 18 -3.25 14.14 0.90
N LEU A 19 -2.15 14.83 0.57
CA LEU A 19 -0.79 14.31 0.81
C LEU A 19 -0.46 14.19 2.31
N ALA A 20 -0.75 15.21 3.11
CA ALA A 20 -0.43 15.20 4.54
C ALA A 20 -1.20 14.10 5.28
N GLU A 21 -2.49 13.96 4.94
CA GLU A 21 -3.35 12.92 5.48
C GLU A 21 -2.87 11.53 5.06
N LEU A 22 -2.68 11.28 3.76
CA LEU A 22 -2.18 10.00 3.25
C LEU A 22 -0.83 9.65 3.88
N THR A 23 0.06 10.62 4.05
CA THR A 23 1.35 10.41 4.71
C THR A 23 1.18 9.96 6.15
N ASN A 24 0.25 10.56 6.91
CA ASN A 24 -0.04 10.16 8.28
C ASN A 24 -0.65 8.75 8.35
N LEU A 25 -1.56 8.41 7.43
CA LEU A 25 -2.14 7.06 7.35
C LEU A 25 -1.07 6.01 7.04
N VAL A 26 -0.21 6.28 6.05
CA VAL A 26 0.92 5.40 5.69
C VAL A 26 1.88 5.25 6.86
N HIS A 27 2.22 6.34 7.55
CA HIS A 27 3.04 6.30 8.75
C HIS A 27 2.40 5.40 9.82
N ASN A 28 1.15 5.63 10.19
CA ASN A 28 0.50 4.81 11.21
C ASN A 28 0.41 3.33 10.82
N CYS A 29 0.21 3.04 9.53
CA CYS A 29 0.22 1.67 9.01
C CYS A 29 1.59 0.99 9.19
N ILE A 30 2.67 1.71 8.89
CA ILE A 30 4.03 1.17 8.88
C ILE A 30 4.63 1.11 10.30
N PHE A 31 4.31 2.05 11.18
CA PHE A 31 4.95 2.11 12.51
C PHE A 31 4.11 1.43 13.59
N ASN A 32 2.78 1.59 13.57
CA ASN A 32 1.95 1.21 14.71
C ASN A 32 1.35 -0.19 14.57
N HIS A 33 1.13 -0.68 13.35
CA HIS A 33 0.54 -2.01 13.17
C HIS A 33 1.46 -3.13 13.73
N LYS A 34 0.86 -4.09 14.45
CA LYS A 34 1.54 -5.29 15.00
C LYS A 34 1.82 -6.33 13.90
N GLY A 35 3.02 -6.90 13.84
CA GLY A 35 3.39 -7.92 12.83
C GLY A 35 4.02 -7.34 11.56
N TYR A 36 4.08 -8.16 10.51
CA TYR A 36 4.74 -7.82 9.24
C TYR A 36 3.72 -7.27 8.24
N ASN A 37 3.85 -6.00 7.89
CA ASN A 37 2.94 -5.31 6.97
C ASN A 37 3.62 -5.01 5.66
N ILE A 38 2.97 -5.41 4.57
CA ILE A 38 3.27 -4.95 3.24
C ILE A 38 2.16 -3.97 2.85
N LEU A 39 2.52 -2.72 2.61
CA LEU A 39 1.62 -1.69 2.12
C LEU A 39 1.96 -1.41 0.66
N PHE A 40 0.97 -1.42 -0.22
CA PHE A 40 1.12 -1.09 -1.62
C PHE A 40 0.22 0.09 -1.98
N LEU A 41 0.83 1.25 -2.27
CA LEU A 41 0.12 2.43 -2.75
C LEU A 41 0.10 2.46 -4.28
N LEU A 42 -1.08 2.66 -4.84
CA LEU A 42 -1.31 2.62 -6.28
C LEU A 42 -2.09 3.84 -6.76
N GLY A 43 -1.63 4.50 -7.84
CA GLY A 43 -2.41 5.53 -8.52
C GLY A 43 -2.09 7.00 -8.17
N TRP A 44 -1.10 7.28 -7.33
CA TRP A 44 -0.59 8.64 -7.14
C TRP A 44 0.65 8.91 -7.99
N ASP A 45 0.95 10.19 -8.22
CA ASP A 45 2.15 10.59 -8.95
C ASP A 45 3.45 10.41 -8.16
N ASN A 46 4.58 10.45 -8.87
CA ASN A 46 5.91 10.29 -8.28
C ASN A 46 6.27 11.36 -7.24
N SER A 47 5.70 12.55 -7.33
CA SER A 47 5.98 13.63 -6.37
C SER A 47 5.31 13.37 -5.03
N THR A 48 4.08 12.85 -5.05
CA THR A 48 3.33 12.40 -3.89
C THR A 48 4.06 11.27 -3.19
N TYR A 49 4.48 10.24 -3.93
CA TYR A 49 5.23 9.12 -3.37
C TYR A 49 6.57 9.54 -2.76
N ARG A 50 7.30 10.45 -3.41
CA ARG A 50 8.53 11.00 -2.85
C ARG A 50 8.25 11.76 -1.55
N GLY A 51 7.20 12.58 -1.52
CA GLY A 51 6.79 13.32 -0.32
C GLY A 51 6.50 12.41 0.87
N ILE A 52 5.75 11.32 0.63
CA ILE A 52 5.47 10.30 1.65
C ILE A 52 6.76 9.64 2.15
N GLN A 53 7.63 9.21 1.23
CA GLN A 53 8.89 8.53 1.57
C GLN A 53 9.84 9.43 2.35
N ASP A 54 10.02 10.68 1.93
CA ASP A 54 10.87 11.65 2.59
C ASP A 54 10.35 11.94 4.01
N LYS A 55 9.04 12.03 4.19
CA LYS A 55 8.43 12.27 5.50
C LYS A 55 8.57 11.06 6.43
N ILE A 56 8.34 9.85 5.94
CA ILE A 56 8.57 8.61 6.71
C ILE A 56 10.03 8.51 7.15
N VAL A 57 10.97 8.86 6.26
CA VAL A 57 12.40 8.92 6.58
C VAL A 57 12.72 9.93 7.68
N GLN A 58 12.04 11.08 7.70
CA GLN A 58 12.20 12.11 8.73
C GLN A 58 11.57 11.73 10.07
N LEU A 59 10.46 10.98 10.07
CA LEU A 59 9.72 10.66 11.28
C LEU A 59 10.29 9.47 12.06
N ARG A 60 11.21 8.69 11.48
CA ARG A 60 11.80 7.54 12.15
C ARG A 60 12.61 7.92 13.39
N ASN A 61 12.58 7.07 14.39
CA ASN A 61 13.55 7.05 15.48
C ASN A 61 14.87 6.42 15.01
N THR A 62 15.89 7.25 14.76
CA THR A 62 17.19 6.79 14.23
C THR A 62 17.98 5.87 15.16
N GLU A 63 17.62 5.78 16.44
CA GLU A 63 18.31 4.92 17.41
C GLU A 63 17.84 3.46 17.32
N THR A 64 16.55 3.25 17.01
CA THR A 64 15.90 1.93 17.09
C THR A 64 15.34 1.45 15.75
N GLU A 65 15.28 2.34 14.75
CA GLU A 65 14.67 2.09 13.46
C GLU A 65 15.61 2.36 12.28
N ALA A 66 15.61 1.44 11.33
CA ALA A 66 16.36 1.53 10.09
C ALA A 66 15.41 1.55 8.89
N ILE A 67 15.72 2.41 7.92
CA ILE A 67 14.99 2.48 6.65
C ILE A 67 15.97 2.23 5.51
N ARG A 68 15.59 1.31 4.62
CA ARG A 68 16.28 1.05 3.36
C ARG A 68 15.39 1.45 2.21
N LEU A 69 15.82 2.45 1.46
CA LEU A 69 15.19 2.81 0.19
C LEU A 69 15.80 1.96 -0.93
N ILE A 70 14.98 1.11 -1.55
CA ILE A 70 15.35 0.29 -2.69
C ILE A 70 14.76 0.97 -3.93
N ARG A 71 15.62 1.64 -4.67
CA ARG A 71 15.30 2.14 -6.01
C ARG A 71 15.69 1.05 -7.00
N THR A 72 14.69 0.39 -7.55
CA THR A 72 14.88 -0.54 -8.66
C THR A 72 15.21 0.23 -9.93
N GLN A 73 16.10 -0.32 -10.77
CA GLN A 73 16.30 0.18 -12.13
C GLN A 73 15.02 -0.05 -12.93
N ASP A 74 14.54 1.03 -13.57
CA ASP A 74 13.43 1.16 -14.54
C ASP A 74 12.17 0.27 -14.34
N ASP A 75 11.00 0.93 -14.25
CA ASP A 75 9.63 0.38 -14.24
C ASP A 75 9.14 -0.42 -13.01
N LEU A 76 9.99 -0.66 -12.01
CA LEU A 76 9.56 -1.29 -10.75
C LEU A 76 9.20 -0.23 -9.67
N PRO A 77 8.25 -0.53 -8.77
CA PRO A 77 7.79 0.40 -7.75
C PRO A 77 8.93 0.78 -6.81
N ILE A 78 9.02 2.06 -6.45
CA ILE A 78 9.95 2.49 -5.40
C ILE A 78 9.56 1.75 -4.11
N CYS A 79 10.51 1.01 -3.56
CA CYS A 79 10.31 0.19 -2.38
C CYS A 79 11.02 0.84 -1.19
N LEU A 80 10.30 1.01 -0.09
CA LEU A 80 10.83 1.44 1.20
C LEU A 80 10.67 0.28 2.18
N GLU A 81 11.78 -0.26 2.65
CA GLU A 81 11.78 -1.27 3.72
C GLU A 81 12.07 -0.57 5.06
N TYR A 82 11.19 -0.80 6.03
CA TYR A 82 11.27 -0.31 7.39
C TYR A 82 11.58 -1.46 8.34
N TYR A 83 12.51 -1.23 9.27
CA TYR A 83 12.94 -2.19 10.27
C TYR A 83 12.94 -1.53 11.65
N CYS A 84 12.24 -2.13 12.62
CA CYS A 84 12.32 -1.75 14.02
C CYS A 84 12.90 -2.91 14.83
N ILE A 85 14.10 -2.73 15.36
CA ILE A 85 14.88 -3.80 15.99
C ILE A 85 14.21 -4.25 17.29
N GLU A 86 13.78 -3.30 18.12
CA GLU A 86 13.18 -3.57 19.43
C GLU A 86 11.87 -4.35 19.32
N GLN A 87 11.11 -4.11 18.26
CA GLN A 87 9.80 -4.74 18.04
C GLN A 87 9.89 -5.96 17.11
N GLY A 88 11.08 -6.28 16.58
CA GLY A 88 11.25 -7.34 15.57
C GLY A 88 10.43 -7.13 14.29
N LYS A 89 9.98 -5.89 14.04
CA LYS A 89 9.07 -5.53 12.94
C LYS A 89 9.86 -5.25 11.66
N ARG A 90 9.35 -5.77 10.54
CA ARG A 90 9.85 -5.50 9.19
C ARG A 90 8.68 -5.19 8.27
N ASN A 91 8.47 -3.92 7.96
CA ASN A 91 7.37 -3.49 7.11
C ASN A 91 7.91 -2.99 5.77
N VAL A 92 7.10 -3.11 4.73
CA VAL A 92 7.51 -2.75 3.36
C VAL A 92 6.43 -1.87 2.75
N LEU A 93 6.83 -0.73 2.21
CA LEU A 93 5.99 0.15 1.41
C LEU A 93 6.43 0.05 -0.05
N TYR A 94 5.50 -0.34 -0.91
CA TYR A 94 5.60 -0.27 -2.35
C TYR A 94 4.77 0.90 -2.88
N THR A 95 5.28 1.61 -3.90
CA THR A 95 4.53 2.69 -4.56
C THR A 95 4.58 2.56 -6.07
N GLN A 96 3.43 2.56 -6.74
CA GLN A 96 3.33 2.43 -8.20
C GLN A 96 2.35 3.46 -8.78
N VAL A 97 2.73 4.17 -9.84
CA VAL A 97 1.84 5.19 -10.46
C VAL A 97 0.70 4.52 -11.22
N ASN A 98 1.01 3.55 -12.08
CA ASN A 98 0.04 2.86 -12.94
C ASN A 98 -0.08 1.40 -12.56
N PHE A 99 -1.29 0.83 -12.67
CA PHE A 99 -1.48 -0.60 -12.45
C PHE A 99 -0.57 -1.43 -13.38
N ALA A 100 0.15 -2.36 -12.77
CA ALA A 100 1.05 -3.28 -13.47
C ALA A 100 0.81 -4.69 -12.93
N PHE A 101 0.19 -5.54 -13.74
CA PHE A 101 -0.22 -6.90 -13.37
C PHE A 101 0.94 -7.72 -12.79
N ASN A 102 2.08 -7.75 -13.49
CA ASN A 102 3.24 -8.53 -13.08
C ASN A 102 3.85 -8.01 -11.77
N THR A 103 3.84 -6.70 -11.55
CA THR A 103 4.31 -6.10 -10.30
C THR A 103 3.46 -6.55 -9.12
N LEU A 104 2.14 -6.46 -9.25
CA LEU A 104 1.22 -6.88 -8.19
C LEU A 104 1.33 -8.40 -7.93
N ARG A 105 1.46 -9.21 -8.98
CA ARG A 105 1.70 -10.66 -8.86
C ARG A 105 2.97 -10.96 -8.05
N LEU A 106 4.08 -10.30 -8.35
CA LEU A 106 5.35 -10.49 -7.64
C LEU A 106 5.27 -10.07 -6.16
N ILE A 107 4.55 -8.98 -5.86
CA ILE A 107 4.34 -8.53 -4.47
C ILE A 107 3.52 -9.58 -3.70
N LEU A 108 2.49 -10.14 -4.33
CA LEU A 108 1.68 -11.20 -3.74
C LEU A 108 2.49 -12.46 -3.48
N GLU A 109 3.24 -12.95 -4.47
CA GLU A 109 4.15 -14.10 -4.31
C GLU A 109 5.13 -13.90 -3.14
N LYS A 110 5.76 -12.71 -3.07
CA LYS A 110 6.65 -12.36 -1.95
C LYS A 110 5.91 -12.33 -0.60
N HIS A 111 4.67 -11.83 -0.57
CA HIS A 111 3.85 -11.84 0.63
C HIS A 111 3.58 -13.27 1.12
N TYR A 112 3.28 -14.20 0.22
CA TYR A 112 3.09 -15.61 0.55
C TYR A 112 4.34 -16.27 1.09
N ASP A 113 5.48 -16.05 0.46
CA ASP A 113 6.74 -16.61 0.93
C ASP A 113 7.08 -16.10 2.33
N LEU A 114 6.83 -14.80 2.57
CA LEU A 114 6.97 -14.21 3.90
C LEU A 114 5.99 -14.79 4.92
N SER A 115 4.72 -14.99 4.56
CA SER A 115 3.74 -15.57 5.49
C SER A 115 4.09 -17.01 5.88
N ILE A 116 4.65 -17.79 4.96
CA ILE A 116 5.13 -19.16 5.22
C ILE A 116 6.41 -19.14 6.08
N TRP A 117 7.35 -18.25 5.79
CA TRP A 117 8.61 -18.20 6.52
C TRP A 117 8.46 -17.62 7.92
N CYS A 118 7.53 -16.67 8.08
CA CYS A 118 7.27 -15.94 9.31
C CYS A 118 6.04 -16.45 10.07
N GLN A 119 5.78 -17.77 10.11
CA GLN A 119 4.64 -18.40 10.83
C GLN A 119 4.38 -17.87 12.26
N ARG A 120 5.40 -17.29 12.92
CA ARG A 120 5.29 -16.71 14.26
C ARG A 120 4.65 -15.32 14.31
N TYR A 121 4.51 -14.63 13.18
CA TYR A 121 4.03 -13.26 13.11
C TYR A 121 2.92 -13.15 12.06
N LYS A 122 1.80 -12.53 12.44
CA LYS A 122 0.74 -12.19 11.49
C LYS A 122 1.32 -11.29 10.39
N SER A 123 1.11 -11.67 9.14
CA SER A 123 1.53 -10.90 7.98
C SER A 123 0.32 -10.39 7.22
N ASN A 124 0.28 -9.09 6.92
CA ASN A 124 -0.81 -8.46 6.18
C ASN A 124 -0.29 -7.80 4.91
N LEU A 125 -1.07 -7.89 3.84
CA LEU A 125 -0.86 -7.11 2.63
C LEU A 125 -2.03 -6.14 2.49
N THR A 126 -1.77 -4.85 2.54
CA THR A 126 -2.76 -3.81 2.30
C THR A 126 -2.44 -3.11 0.99
N ILE A 127 -3.39 -3.09 0.07
CA ILE A 127 -3.32 -2.40 -1.20
C ILE A 127 -4.24 -1.21 -1.10
N VAL A 128 -3.70 0.01 -1.21
CA VAL A 128 -4.47 1.24 -1.19
C VAL A 128 -4.41 1.88 -2.56
N TYR A 129 -5.56 2.14 -3.17
CA TYR A 129 -5.64 2.70 -4.52
C TYR A 129 -6.28 4.09 -4.54
N ASN A 130 -5.81 4.93 -5.45
CA ASN A 130 -6.35 6.25 -5.66
C ASN A 130 -7.62 6.20 -6.52
N THR A 131 -8.78 6.48 -5.92
CA THR A 131 -10.09 6.48 -6.60
C THR A 131 -10.20 7.53 -7.71
N HIS A 132 -9.34 8.55 -7.71
CA HIS A 132 -9.29 9.55 -8.79
C HIS A 132 -8.65 9.02 -10.07
N ASN A 133 -8.03 7.84 -10.04
CA ASN A 133 -7.49 7.20 -11.23
C ASN A 133 -8.54 6.21 -11.78
N GLU A 134 -9.23 6.65 -12.83
CA GLU A 134 -10.31 5.90 -13.45
C GLU A 134 -9.85 4.51 -13.88
N ASN A 135 -10.67 3.49 -13.61
CA ASN A 135 -10.44 2.07 -13.89
C ASN A 135 -9.50 1.31 -12.94
N LEU A 136 -8.82 1.94 -11.97
CA LEU A 136 -7.97 1.18 -11.04
C LEU A 136 -8.73 0.11 -10.26
N GLN A 137 -9.93 0.44 -9.77
CA GLN A 137 -10.78 -0.53 -9.07
C GLN A 137 -11.08 -1.74 -9.96
N LYS A 138 -11.56 -1.49 -11.18
CA LYS A 138 -11.83 -2.55 -12.15
C LYS A 138 -10.60 -3.39 -12.49
N GLN A 139 -9.43 -2.76 -12.66
CA GLN A 139 -8.18 -3.47 -12.93
C GLN A 139 -7.75 -4.38 -11.78
N LEU A 140 -7.96 -3.93 -10.53
CA LEU A 140 -7.74 -4.74 -9.34
C LEU A 140 -8.75 -5.91 -9.27
N ASP A 141 -10.02 -5.65 -9.54
CA ASP A 141 -11.07 -6.68 -9.57
C ASP A 141 -10.78 -7.74 -10.65
N ASP A 142 -10.42 -7.30 -11.86
CA ASP A 142 -10.03 -8.16 -12.99
C ASP A 142 -8.78 -8.99 -12.62
N PHE A 143 -7.80 -8.38 -11.95
CA PHE A 143 -6.60 -9.07 -11.48
C PHE A 143 -6.93 -10.19 -10.49
N PHE A 144 -7.68 -9.89 -9.43
CA PHE A 144 -8.02 -10.89 -8.42
C PHE A 144 -8.92 -11.98 -8.99
N THR A 145 -9.83 -11.63 -9.91
CA THR A 145 -10.64 -12.61 -10.66
C THR A 145 -9.76 -13.57 -11.47
N GLN A 146 -8.75 -13.07 -12.18
CA GLN A 146 -7.82 -13.91 -12.96
C GLN A 146 -6.93 -14.79 -12.06
N GLN A 147 -6.47 -14.26 -10.91
CA GLN A 147 -5.69 -15.06 -9.96
C GLN A 147 -6.52 -16.19 -9.35
N CYS A 148 -7.81 -15.98 -9.13
CA CYS A 148 -8.72 -17.04 -8.72
C CYS A 148 -8.93 -18.07 -9.85
N MET A 149 -9.12 -17.66 -11.10
CA MET A 149 -9.47 -18.58 -12.20
C MET A 149 -8.32 -19.47 -12.73
N ASN A 150 -7.04 -19.12 -12.50
CA ASN A 150 -5.88 -19.91 -12.94
C ASN A 150 -5.64 -21.16 -12.05
N HIS A 151 -6.64 -22.01 -11.89
CA HIS A 151 -6.69 -23.15 -10.96
C HIS A 151 -5.87 -24.41 -11.36
N ASN A 152 -5.16 -24.44 -12.49
CA ASN A 152 -4.70 -25.72 -13.06
C ASN A 152 -3.23 -26.11 -12.86
N GLU A 153 -2.36 -25.26 -12.29
CA GLU A 153 -1.00 -25.71 -11.95
C GLU A 153 -0.48 -25.05 -10.67
N SER A 154 -0.60 -25.77 -9.53
CA SER A 154 0.05 -25.45 -8.25
C SER A 154 -0.21 -24.06 -7.63
N SER A 155 -1.08 -23.26 -8.24
CA SER A 155 -1.40 -21.91 -7.79
C SER A 155 -2.26 -22.06 -6.54
N LYS A 156 -1.60 -22.05 -5.38
CA LYS A 156 -2.25 -21.85 -4.08
C LYS A 156 -3.25 -20.73 -4.29
N CYS A 157 -4.53 -21.06 -4.26
CA CYS A 157 -5.55 -20.04 -4.13
C CYS A 157 -5.10 -19.18 -2.95
N ILE A 158 -5.16 -17.87 -3.17
CA ILE A 158 -4.86 -16.79 -2.24
C ILE A 158 -5.90 -16.82 -1.08
N HIS A 159 -6.04 -17.97 -0.44
CA HIS A 159 -7.01 -18.33 0.58
C HIS A 159 -6.35 -19.34 1.51
N HIS A 160 -5.42 -18.88 2.34
CA HIS A 160 -5.08 -19.57 3.56
C HIS A 160 -5.23 -18.62 4.76
N ASN A 161 -5.82 -19.17 5.81
CA ASN A 161 -6.52 -18.56 6.95
C ASN A 161 -5.73 -17.60 7.84
N GLU A 162 -4.49 -17.22 7.51
CA GLU A 162 -3.60 -16.46 8.43
C GLU A 162 -2.99 -15.18 7.83
N SER A 163 -3.02 -15.00 6.50
CA SER A 163 -2.55 -13.78 5.81
C SER A 163 -3.74 -13.01 5.22
N SER A 164 -4.06 -11.84 5.78
CA SER A 164 -5.14 -10.99 5.27
C SER A 164 -4.62 -10.04 4.19
N ILE A 165 -5.22 -10.14 3.01
CA ILE A 165 -5.08 -9.16 1.93
C ILE A 165 -6.27 -8.21 2.00
N SER A 166 -6.00 -6.92 2.13
CA SER A 166 -7.00 -5.85 2.12
C SER A 166 -6.79 -4.99 0.89
N VAL A 167 -7.85 -4.72 0.12
CA VAL A 167 -7.84 -3.78 -1.01
C VAL A 167 -8.78 -2.65 -0.67
N LEU A 168 -8.24 -1.45 -0.48
CA LEU A 168 -8.93 -0.34 0.15
C LEU A 168 -8.80 0.93 -0.71
N ASP A 169 -9.87 1.69 -0.82
CA ASP A 169 -9.74 3.11 -1.17
C ASP A 169 -9.20 3.93 0.03
N ILE A 170 -9.04 5.23 -0.14
CA ILE A 170 -8.46 6.08 0.92
C ILE A 170 -9.36 6.21 2.15
N ASP A 171 -10.68 6.20 1.99
CA ASP A 171 -11.62 6.33 3.11
C ASP A 171 -11.68 5.03 3.90
N GLN A 172 -11.74 3.89 3.21
CA GLN A 172 -11.62 2.56 3.81
C GLN A 172 -10.26 2.37 4.49
N PHE A 173 -9.18 2.91 3.91
CA PHE A 173 -7.85 2.88 4.53
C PHE A 173 -7.81 3.73 5.81
N ARG A 174 -8.49 4.87 5.85
CA ARG A 174 -8.61 5.69 7.07
C ARG A 174 -9.27 4.89 8.19
N ASP A 175 -10.39 4.22 7.90
CA ASP A 175 -11.12 3.42 8.88
C ASP A 175 -10.26 2.24 9.37
N PHE A 176 -9.59 1.53 8.45
CA PHE A 176 -8.65 0.45 8.77
C PHE A 176 -7.52 0.90 9.71
N ILE A 177 -6.98 2.11 9.50
CA ILE A 177 -5.95 2.69 10.37
C ILE A 177 -6.51 3.09 11.73
N GLY A 178 -7.74 3.61 11.76
CA GLY A 178 -8.48 3.85 13.00
C GLY A 178 -8.52 2.59 13.87
N ASP A 179 -8.92 1.46 13.27
CA ASP A 179 -8.97 0.17 13.96
C ASP A 179 -7.60 -0.27 14.50
N ILE A 180 -6.52 -0.02 13.77
CA ILE A 180 -5.15 -0.33 14.23
C ILE A 180 -4.78 0.47 15.48
N LEU A 181 -5.10 1.76 15.49
CA LEU A 181 -4.78 2.63 16.63
C LEU A 181 -5.61 2.28 17.87
N LEU A 182 -6.82 1.74 17.70
CA LEU A 182 -7.67 1.29 18.81
C LEU A 182 -7.18 -0.02 19.47
N ILE A 183 -6.32 -0.79 18.80
CA ILE A 183 -5.76 -2.04 19.33
C ILE A 183 -4.60 -1.80 20.33
N ASP A 184 -4.17 -0.55 20.48
CA ASP A 184 -3.12 -0.12 21.41
C ASP A 184 -3.64 0.66 22.64
N ASP A 185 -4.92 0.55 22.98
CA ASP A 185 -5.41 1.00 24.29
C ASP A 185 -5.31 -0.17 25.31
N PRO A 186 -4.30 -0.19 26.21
CA PRO A 186 -4.18 -1.21 27.24
C PRO A 186 -5.19 -1.04 28.39
N GLU A 187 -6.09 -0.05 28.33
CA GLU A 187 -7.15 0.15 29.33
C GLU A 187 -8.55 -0.12 28.75
N ARG A 188 -8.89 -1.41 28.56
CA ARG A 188 -10.27 -1.89 28.67
C ARG A 188 -10.35 -3.29 29.26
#